data_AF-A0A7S1YGT2-F1
#
_entry.id   AF-A0A7S1YGT2-F1
#
_cell.length_a   1.000
_cell.length_b   1.000
_cell.length_c   1.000
_cell.angle_alpha   90.00
_cell.angle_beta   90.00
_cell.angle_gamma   90.00
#
_symmetry.space_group_name_H-M   'P 1'
#
loop_
_entity.id
_entity.type
_entity.pdbx_description
1 polymer ?
#
loop_
_entity_poly.entity_id
_entity_poly.type
_entity_poly.pdbx_seq_one_letter_code
_entity_poly.pdbx_strand_id
1 'polypeptide(L)'
;TTLRPATAVAVPLAATSDRFGSRRSLHVASKPSDLVGNTPLLDLQSILSSNGVDTGAKLYGKLESLGPCSSVKDRIGRSMIDDAEAQGLITPGKTTLVEPTS
;
A
#
# COMPACT_ATOMS: atom_id res chain seq x y z
N THR A 1 43.51 14.55 -7.73
CA THR A 1 42.50 14.21 -6.70
C THR A 1 42.06 15.46 -5.98
N THR A 2 41.03 16.13 -6.47
CA THR A 2 40.44 17.30 -5.81
C THR A 2 38.93 17.06 -5.77
N LEU A 3 38.43 16.73 -4.58
CA LEU A 3 37.01 16.51 -4.31
C LEU A 3 36.28 17.86 -4.39
N ARG A 4 35.27 17.95 -5.27
CA ARG A 4 34.32 19.07 -5.27
C ARG A 4 33.36 18.91 -4.09
N PRO A 5 33.02 19.98 -3.35
CA PRO A 5 32.01 19.91 -2.30
C PRO A 5 30.62 19.74 -2.94
N ALA A 6 29.82 18.81 -2.40
CA ALA A 6 28.42 18.65 -2.76
C ALA A 6 27.65 19.92 -2.34
N THR A 7 27.20 20.69 -3.32
CA THR A 7 26.34 21.85 -3.07
C THR A 7 24.96 21.33 -2.66
N ALA A 8 24.62 21.48 -1.38
CA ALA A 8 23.27 21.23 -0.90
C ALA A 8 22.34 22.28 -1.52
N VAL A 9 21.53 21.87 -2.50
CA VAL A 9 20.46 22.71 -3.03
C VAL A 9 19.37 22.76 -1.95
N ALA A 10 19.31 23.89 -1.24
CA ALA A 10 18.21 24.18 -0.33
C ALA A 10 16.91 24.30 -1.15
N VAL A 11 16.02 23.33 -1.01
CA VAL A 11 14.66 23.43 -1.52
C VAL A 11 13.93 24.44 -0.62
N PRO A 12 13.39 25.55 -1.15
CA PRO A 12 12.70 26.51 -0.31
C PRO A 12 11.46 25.84 0.28
N LEU A 13 11.36 25.89 1.61
CA LEU A 13 10.18 25.49 2.37
C LEU A 13 9.08 26.52 2.04
N ALA A 14 8.36 26.31 0.95
CA ALA A 14 7.17 27.07 0.65
C ALA A 14 6.23 26.95 1.85
N ALA A 15 5.92 28.09 2.45
CA ALA A 15 4.96 28.23 3.54
C ALA A 15 3.62 27.67 3.06
N THR A 16 3.34 26.43 3.42
CA THR A 16 2.05 25.82 3.12
C THR A 16 1.08 26.24 4.19
N SER A 17 0.36 27.31 3.87
CA SER A 17 -0.96 27.61 4.40
C SER A 17 -1.74 26.31 4.65
N ASP A 18 -2.11 26.11 5.91
CA ASP A 18 -3.11 25.16 6.42
C ASP A 18 -3.32 23.88 5.56
N ARG A 19 -2.41 22.91 5.68
CA ARG A 19 -2.53 21.59 5.04
C ARG A 19 -3.38 20.58 5.82
N PHE A 20 -4.18 21.03 6.79
CA PHE A 20 -5.12 20.18 7.51
C PHE A 20 -6.57 20.50 7.11
N GLY A 21 -6.81 20.63 5.80
CA GLY A 21 -8.15 20.57 5.24
C GLY A 21 -8.83 19.26 5.62
N SER A 22 -9.92 19.37 6.38
CA SER A 22 -10.73 18.27 6.96
C SER A 22 -9.92 17.31 7.84
N ARG A 23 -10.15 17.33 9.16
CA ARG A 23 -9.76 16.22 10.04
C ARG A 23 -10.20 14.91 9.38
N ARG A 24 -9.25 14.11 8.88
CA ARG A 24 -9.54 12.74 8.45
C ARG A 24 -10.19 12.08 9.66
N SER A 25 -11.45 11.66 9.52
CA SER A 25 -12.08 10.82 10.53
C SER A 25 -11.16 9.65 10.81
N LEU A 26 -10.93 9.35 12.10
CA LEU A 26 -10.11 8.20 12.47
C LEU A 26 -10.73 6.94 11.85
N HIS A 27 -9.94 6.20 11.08
CA HIS A 27 -10.37 4.92 10.55
C HIS A 27 -10.09 3.85 11.61
N VAL A 28 -11.09 3.59 12.47
CA VAL A 28 -11.03 2.56 13.51
C VAL A 28 -11.68 1.30 12.97
N ALA A 29 -10.89 0.25 12.75
CA ALA A 29 -11.35 -1.05 12.25
C ALA A 29 -11.83 -1.95 13.40
N SER A 30 -12.80 -2.82 13.12
CA SER A 30 -13.32 -3.80 14.09
C SER A 30 -12.56 -5.14 14.02
N LYS A 31 -12.04 -5.47 12.83
CA LYS A 31 -11.31 -6.69 12.53
C LYS A 31 -10.10 -6.38 11.63
N PRO A 32 -9.03 -7.20 11.64
CA PRO A 32 -7.91 -7.02 10.72
C PRO A 32 -8.31 -7.04 9.24
N SER A 33 -9.34 -7.82 8.86
CA SER A 33 -9.87 -7.87 7.49
C SER A 33 -10.44 -6.53 7.01
N ASP A 34 -10.93 -5.68 7.92
CA ASP A 34 -11.45 -4.34 7.57
C ASP A 34 -10.33 -3.40 7.10
N LEU A 35 -9.07 -3.70 7.45
CA LEU A 35 -7.89 -2.94 7.05
C LEU A 35 -7.33 -3.38 5.68
N VAL A 36 -7.90 -4.40 5.05
CA VAL A 36 -7.47 -4.88 3.74
C VAL A 36 -7.75 -3.85 2.66
N GLY A 37 -6.74 -3.53 1.86
CA GLY A 37 -6.83 -2.59 0.76
C GLY A 37 -6.30 -1.20 1.11
N ASN A 38 -6.72 -0.18 0.34
CA ASN A 38 -6.26 1.21 0.49
C ASN A 38 -4.73 1.40 0.58
N THR A 39 -3.98 0.45 0.00
CA THR A 39 -2.53 0.48 -0.09
C THR A 39 -2.08 1.64 -1.00
N PRO A 40 -0.97 2.31 -0.69
CA PRO A 40 -0.54 3.47 -1.46
C PRO A 40 0.03 3.07 -2.83
N LEU A 41 0.00 4.03 -3.75
CA LEU A 41 0.85 4.04 -4.95
C LEU A 41 2.09 4.89 -4.64
N LEU A 42 3.26 4.35 -4.91
CA LEU A 42 4.54 5.04 -4.77
C LEU A 42 5.08 5.39 -6.14
N ASP A 43 5.48 6.64 -6.32
CA ASP A 43 6.24 7.08 -7.49
C ASP A 43 7.67 6.53 -7.42
N LEU A 44 8.10 5.78 -8.45
CA LEU A 44 9.41 5.12 -8.48
C LEU A 44 10.47 5.91 -9.28
N GLN A 45 10.16 7.11 -9.78
CA GLN A 45 11.08 7.88 -10.63
C GLN A 45 12.43 8.17 -9.96
N SER A 46 12.43 8.43 -8.65
CA SER A 46 13.68 8.66 -7.91
C SER A 46 14.61 7.44 -7.94
N ILE A 47 14.05 6.24 -7.86
CA ILE A 47 14.82 4.98 -7.87
C ILE A 47 15.33 4.70 -9.28
N LEU A 48 14.50 4.93 -10.30
CA LEU A 48 14.92 4.75 -11.69
C LEU A 48 16.08 5.69 -12.06
N SER A 49 15.95 6.96 -11.71
CA SER A 49 16.97 7.99 -11.97
C SER A 49 18.30 7.66 -11.29
N SER A 50 18.28 7.19 -10.03
CA SER A 50 19.50 6.83 -9.30
C SER A 50 20.20 5.59 -9.89
N ASN A 51 19.49 4.77 -10.65
CA ASN A 51 20.04 3.58 -11.32
C ASN A 51 20.33 3.84 -12.82
N GLY A 52 20.25 5.08 -13.29
CA GLY A 52 20.51 5.44 -14.70
C GLY A 52 19.48 4.89 -15.69
N VAL A 53 18.28 4.55 -15.22
CA VAL A 53 17.20 4.01 -16.05
C VAL A 53 16.28 5.15 -16.50
N ASP A 54 16.26 5.43 -17.80
CA ASP A 54 15.25 6.27 -18.43
C ASP A 54 14.28 5.39 -19.23
N THR A 55 13.01 5.43 -18.83
CA THR A 55 11.95 4.62 -19.47
C THR A 55 11.10 5.44 -20.44
N GLY A 56 11.23 6.77 -20.45
CA GLY A 56 10.28 7.68 -21.12
C GLY A 56 8.84 7.61 -20.58
N ALA A 57 8.60 6.89 -19.49
CA ALA A 57 7.28 6.63 -18.91
C ALA A 57 7.24 6.85 -17.39
N LYS A 58 6.04 7.06 -16.84
CA LYS A 58 5.84 7.12 -15.39
C LYS A 58 5.64 5.72 -14.82
N LEU A 59 6.57 5.28 -13.98
CA LEU A 59 6.46 4.03 -13.24
C LEU A 59 5.98 4.25 -11.79
N TYR A 60 4.96 3.50 -11.40
CA TYR A 60 4.40 3.49 -10.05
C TYR A 60 4.41 2.09 -9.45
N GLY A 61 4.69 1.99 -8.15
CA GLY A 61 4.58 0.76 -7.37
C GLY A 61 3.31 0.75 -6.54
N LYS A 62 2.45 -0.25 -6.71
CA LYS A 62 1.30 -0.49 -5.82
C LYS A 62 1.78 -1.33 -4.63
N LEU A 63 1.85 -0.73 -3.45
CA LEU A 63 2.51 -1.32 -2.28
C LEU A 63 1.59 -2.26 -1.50
N GLU A 64 1.24 -3.40 -2.10
CA GLU A 64 0.38 -4.42 -1.46
C GLU A 64 1.00 -5.06 -0.21
N SER A 65 2.32 -4.98 -0.05
CA SER A 65 3.02 -5.38 1.18
C SER A 65 2.67 -4.54 2.42
N LEU A 66 1.95 -3.43 2.25
CA LEU A 66 1.47 -2.61 3.36
C LEU A 66 0.06 -3.01 3.83
N GLY A 67 -0.48 -4.11 3.31
CA GLY A 67 -1.69 -4.75 3.84
C GLY A 67 -1.45 -5.41 5.21
N PRO A 68 -2.52 -5.77 5.94
CA PRO A 68 -2.43 -6.30 7.31
C PRO A 68 -1.61 -7.60 7.44
N CYS A 69 -1.58 -8.45 6.41
CA CYS A 69 -0.76 -9.65 6.37
C CYS A 69 0.36 -9.57 5.30
N SER A 70 0.71 -8.35 4.87
CA SER A 70 1.87 -8.06 4.02
C SER A 70 1.86 -8.75 2.64
N SER A 71 0.68 -9.09 2.12
CA SER A 71 0.54 -9.73 0.82
C SER A 71 -0.71 -9.28 0.10
N VAL A 72 -0.65 -9.31 -1.23
CA VAL A 72 -1.83 -9.08 -2.09
C VAL A 72 -2.94 -10.12 -1.84
N LYS A 73 -2.58 -11.30 -1.29
CA LYS A 73 -3.50 -12.40 -0.96
C LYS A 73 -4.57 -11.98 0.06
N ASP A 74 -4.35 -10.93 0.84
CA ASP A 74 -5.32 -10.41 1.82
C ASP A 74 -6.65 -10.05 1.16
N ARG A 75 -6.60 -9.51 -0.07
CA ARG A 75 -7.78 -9.09 -0.84
C ARG A 75 -8.65 -10.27 -1.21
N ILE A 76 -8.05 -11.29 -1.82
CA ILE A 76 -8.80 -12.45 -2.31
C ILE A 76 -9.25 -13.33 -1.15
N GLY A 77 -8.41 -13.49 -0.11
CA GLY A 77 -8.78 -14.21 1.10
C GLY A 77 -10.02 -13.61 1.76
N ARG A 78 -10.06 -12.29 1.93
CA ARG A 78 -11.25 -11.61 2.44
C ARG A 78 -12.47 -11.82 1.53
N SER A 79 -12.33 -11.54 0.23
CA SER A 79 -13.46 -11.60 -0.70
C SER A 79 -14.08 -13.00 -0.81
N MET A 80 -13.26 -14.06 -0.80
CA MET A 80 -13.76 -15.43 -0.88
C MET A 80 -14.51 -15.84 0.39
N ILE A 81 -14.00 -15.47 1.57
CA ILE A 81 -14.64 -15.77 2.84
C ILE A 81 -15.95 -14.99 2.97
N ASP A 82 -15.94 -13.67 2.73
CA ASP A 82 -17.12 -12.82 2.82
C ASP A 82 -18.25 -13.32 1.90
N ASP A 83 -17.92 -13.73 0.66
CA ASP A 83 -18.90 -14.27 -0.30
C ASP A 83 -19.43 -15.65 0.13
N ALA A 84 -18.54 -16.56 0.54
CA ALA A 84 -18.94 -17.91 0.97
C ALA A 84 -19.79 -17.88 2.25
N GLU A 85 -19.53 -16.97 3.19
CA GLU A 85 -20.36 -16.74 4.37
C GLU A 85 -21.72 -16.15 3.98
N ALA A 86 -21.75 -15.15 3.09
CA ALA A 86 -22.99 -14.54 2.61
C ALA A 86 -23.91 -15.54 1.88
N GLN A 87 -23.32 -16.48 1.15
CA GLN A 87 -24.04 -17.58 0.48
C GLN A 87 -24.39 -18.75 1.42
N GLY A 88 -23.92 -18.72 2.68
CA GLY A 88 -24.14 -19.80 3.64
C GLY A 88 -23.41 -21.11 3.31
N LEU A 89 -22.37 -21.06 2.47
CA LEU A 89 -21.58 -22.24 2.07
C LEU A 89 -20.62 -22.69 3.17
N ILE A 90 -20.14 -21.75 3.98
CA ILE A 90 -19.23 -22.01 5.10
C ILE A 90 -19.81 -21.52 6.42
N THR A 91 -19.38 -22.13 7.51
CA THR A 91 -19.82 -21.75 8.86
C THR A 91 -18.64 -21.85 9.83
N PRO A 92 -18.34 -20.78 10.59
CA PRO A 92 -17.30 -20.80 11.61
C PRO A 92 -17.46 -21.97 12.58
N GLY A 93 -16.36 -22.70 12.85
CA GLY A 93 -16.34 -23.84 13.76
C GLY A 93 -16.97 -25.14 13.24
N LYS A 94 -17.60 -25.12 12.06
CA LYS A 94 -18.19 -26.30 11.41
C LYS A 94 -17.47 -26.69 10.13
N THR A 95 -17.11 -25.70 9.32
CA THR A 95 -16.46 -25.93 8.03
C THR A 95 -14.94 -25.92 8.18
N THR A 96 -14.28 -26.97 7.68
CA THR A 96 -12.82 -26.97 7.52
C THR A 96 -12.46 -26.35 6.18
N LEU A 97 -11.70 -25.26 6.21
CA LEU A 97 -11.18 -24.61 5.01
C LEU A 97 -9.89 -25.30 4.56
N VAL A 98 -9.79 -25.64 3.29
CA VAL A 98 -8.60 -26.23 2.68
C VAL A 98 -8.30 -25.45 1.41
N GLU A 99 -7.13 -24.82 1.33
CA GLU A 99 -6.70 -24.04 0.18
C GLU A 99 -5.24 -24.36 -0.15
N PRO A 100 -4.93 -24.90 -1.33
CA PRO A 100 -3.54 -25.02 -1.76
C PRO A 100 -2.99 -23.63 -2.07
N THR A 101 -1.82 -23.29 -1.53
CA THR A 101 -1.16 -22.00 -1.79
C THR A 101 0.23 -22.18 -2.37
N SER A 102 0.64 -21.19 -3.16
CA SER A 102 2.03 -20.88 -3.52
C SER A 102 2.88 -20.58 -2.30
#